data_AF-A0A9X2DA66-F1
#
_entry.id   AF-A0A9X2DA66-F1
#
_cell.length_a   1.000
_cell.length_b   1.000
_cell.length_c   1.000
_cell.angle_alpha   90.00
_cell.angle_beta   90.00
_cell.angle_gamma   90.00
#
_symmetry.space_group_name_H-M   'P 1'
#
loop_
_entity.id
_entity.type
_entity.pdbx_description
1 polymer ?
#
loop_
_entity_poly.entity_id
_entity_poly.type
_entity_poly.pdbx_seq_one_letter_code
_entity_poly.pdbx_strand_id
1 'polypeptide(L)'
;MLAAGEDPDLDLTDEDFTLDPAAALLATIELDTDLGEFTAPPEPAGGQDDVVEGLGGPASTGPGDIPSYVRPRREALALAVSYARDGRTVTPGYCLRESRQYFNVAALYAAAKLSLAGAQELGVAHRVAITSDAVARIPRGAIVYWTGPLSQYGHIAPSLGDGMVLSTDWPRGRYGKVRADVLAAAWGYTEMAWAPTVNDVRVWRPNAQKAASTPLISRVLTALADDRPAKAQALLERLAEDGDGDRPREAKRAARKLLLAFDLNDDIADLRAEISDLQTRRNALRRNGGQSLRNLKVA
;
A
#
# COMPACT_ATOMS: atom_id res chain seq x y z
N MET A 1 -7.82 6.22 12.21
CA MET A 1 -8.07 4.87 11.66
C MET A 1 -7.47 4.84 10.26
N LEU A 2 -6.31 4.18 10.10
CA LEU A 2 -5.66 4.03 8.79
C LEU A 2 -6.13 2.69 8.22
N ALA A 3 -6.78 2.71 7.06
CA ALA A 3 -7.15 1.48 6.36
C ALA A 3 -5.89 0.79 5.84
N ALA A 4 -5.78 -0.52 6.08
CA ALA A 4 -4.80 -1.37 5.42
C ALA A 4 -5.13 -1.38 3.93
N GLY A 5 -4.36 -0.66 3.13
CA GLY A 5 -4.49 -0.74 1.67
C GLY A 5 -3.89 -2.05 1.18
N GLU A 6 -4.72 -2.93 0.64
CA GLU A 6 -4.29 -4.11 -0.10
C GLU A 6 -3.48 -3.68 -1.33
N ASP A 7 -2.32 -4.31 -1.52
CA ASP A 7 -1.45 -4.15 -2.68
C ASP A 7 -1.61 -5.42 -3.54
N PRO A 8 -2.28 -5.35 -4.70
CA PRO A 8 -2.72 -6.53 -5.45
C PRO A 8 -1.57 -7.32 -6.12
N ASP A 9 -0.35 -6.80 -6.11
CA ASP A 9 0.81 -7.45 -6.78
C ASP A 9 1.70 -8.29 -5.85
N LEU A 10 1.34 -8.39 -4.57
CA LEU A 10 1.90 -9.38 -3.63
C LEU A 10 0.74 -10.23 -3.12
N ASP A 11 0.04 -10.85 -4.07
CA ASP A 11 -1.01 -11.83 -3.84
C ASP A 11 -0.36 -13.06 -3.20
N LEU A 12 -0.18 -12.99 -1.88
CA LEU A 12 0.19 -14.12 -1.07
C LEU A 12 -1.03 -15.03 -1.09
N THR A 13 -0.91 -16.15 -1.78
CA THR A 13 -1.99 -17.13 -1.87
C THR A 13 -2.18 -17.80 -0.52
N ASP A 14 -3.35 -18.36 -0.24
CA ASP A 14 -3.58 -19.15 0.99
C ASP A 14 -2.52 -20.26 1.17
N GLU A 15 -1.92 -20.76 0.09
CA GLU A 15 -0.80 -21.71 0.15
C GLU A 15 0.45 -21.12 0.85
N ASP A 16 0.71 -19.81 0.71
CA ASP A 16 1.72 -19.05 1.46
C ASP A 16 1.33 -18.82 2.95
N PHE A 17 0.13 -19.22 3.37
CA PHE A 17 -0.34 -19.24 4.76
C PHE A 17 -0.41 -20.66 5.34
N THR A 18 -0.31 -21.70 4.50
CA THR A 18 -0.38 -23.12 4.94
C THR A 18 0.94 -23.75 5.34
N LEU A 19 2.05 -23.01 5.35
CA LEU A 19 3.26 -23.41 6.08
C LEU A 19 3.02 -23.24 7.59
N ASP A 20 2.09 -24.03 8.12
CA ASP A 20 1.89 -24.21 9.55
C ASP A 20 2.37 -25.61 10.01
N PRO A 21 3.69 -25.90 9.92
CA PRO A 21 4.24 -26.97 10.74
C PRO A 21 4.24 -26.59 12.24
N ALA A 22 3.88 -25.35 12.60
CA ALA A 22 3.89 -24.84 13.96
C ALA A 22 2.64 -25.23 14.77
N ALA A 23 1.47 -25.43 14.16
CA ALA A 23 0.29 -25.98 14.83
C ALA A 23 0.49 -27.45 15.23
N ALA A 24 1.24 -28.21 14.43
CA ALA A 24 1.68 -29.55 14.80
C ALA A 24 2.73 -29.51 15.92
N LEU A 25 3.64 -28.52 15.90
CA LEU A 25 4.68 -28.36 16.92
C LEU A 25 4.14 -27.83 18.26
N LEU A 26 3.14 -26.94 18.27
CA LEU A 26 2.50 -26.42 19.49
C LEU A 26 1.84 -27.52 20.33
N ALA A 27 1.42 -28.62 19.71
CA ALA A 27 0.90 -29.80 20.42
C ALA A 27 2.02 -30.69 21.02
N THR A 28 3.27 -30.49 20.61
CA THR A 28 4.45 -31.28 21.05
C THR A 28 5.52 -30.45 21.76
N ILE A 29 5.35 -29.13 21.90
CA ILE A 29 6.16 -28.34 22.83
C ILE A 29 5.65 -28.68 24.22
N GLU A 30 6.11 -29.83 24.74
CA GLU A 30 6.36 -29.90 26.17
C GLU A 30 7.28 -28.71 26.47
N LEU A 31 6.87 -27.88 27.44
CA LEU A 31 7.76 -26.90 28.05
C LEU A 31 8.94 -27.70 28.58
N ASP A 32 9.98 -27.85 27.76
CA ASP A 32 11.22 -28.46 28.14
C ASP A 32 11.85 -27.50 29.16
N THR A 33 11.52 -27.74 30.43
CA THR A 33 12.04 -27.02 31.58
C THR A 33 13.50 -27.36 31.84
N ASP A 34 14.05 -28.32 31.09
CA ASP A 34 15.48 -28.54 30.96
C ASP A 34 16.06 -27.55 29.94
N LEU A 35 15.97 -26.26 30.29
CA LEU A 35 16.82 -25.23 29.72
C LEU A 35 18.25 -25.52 30.16
N GLY A 36 18.86 -26.53 29.55
CA GLY A 36 20.29 -26.81 29.66
C GLY A 36 21.01 -25.48 29.54
N GLU A 37 21.87 -25.21 30.53
CA GLU A 37 22.58 -23.95 30.74
C GLU A 37 22.91 -23.31 29.38
N PHE A 38 22.09 -22.32 29.00
CA PHE A 38 22.31 -21.59 27.75
C PHE A 38 23.57 -20.77 27.96
N THR A 39 24.71 -21.37 27.66
CA THR A 39 25.92 -20.61 27.43
C THR A 39 25.58 -19.71 26.27
N ALA A 40 25.45 -18.42 26.57
CA ALA A 40 25.29 -17.40 25.56
C ALA A 40 26.29 -17.71 24.43
N PRO A 41 25.87 -17.68 23.16
CA PRO A 41 26.85 -17.69 22.09
C PRO A 41 27.89 -16.62 22.46
N PRO A 42 29.20 -16.92 22.36
CA PRO A 42 30.23 -15.96 22.73
C PRO A 42 29.86 -14.62 22.09
N GLU A 43 29.97 -13.53 22.86
CA GLU A 43 29.84 -12.19 22.28
C GLU A 43 30.58 -12.22 20.95
N PRO A 44 29.94 -11.82 19.82
CA PRO A 44 30.62 -11.85 18.55
C PRO A 44 31.92 -11.08 18.77
N ALA A 45 33.04 -11.80 18.73
CA ALA A 45 34.35 -11.23 18.98
C ALA A 45 34.40 -9.98 18.11
N GLY A 46 34.62 -8.81 18.71
CA GLY A 46 34.37 -7.48 18.14
C GLY A 46 35.18 -7.16 16.88
N GLY A 47 34.97 -7.93 15.82
CA GLY A 47 35.83 -8.06 14.66
C GLY A 47 35.33 -9.14 13.68
N GLN A 48 34.03 -9.48 13.67
CA GLN A 48 33.45 -10.13 12.49
C GLN A 48 33.06 -9.05 11.49
N ASP A 49 34.03 -8.75 10.64
CA ASP A 49 33.93 -8.00 9.39
C ASP A 49 32.98 -8.68 8.39
N ASP A 50 31.72 -8.93 8.79
CA ASP A 50 30.62 -9.14 7.84
C ASP A 50 30.10 -7.77 7.40
N VAL A 51 31.03 -6.91 6.95
CA VAL A 51 30.68 -5.87 6.00
C VAL A 51 30.32 -6.63 4.74
N VAL A 52 29.04 -7.01 4.61
CA VAL A 52 28.51 -7.41 3.32
C VAL A 52 28.77 -6.22 2.40
N GLU A 53 29.77 -6.35 1.54
CA GLU A 53 30.13 -5.32 0.57
C GLU A 53 28.86 -4.91 -0.18
N GLY A 54 28.43 -3.65 -0.02
CA GLY A 54 27.23 -3.10 -0.65
C GLY A 54 26.09 -2.68 0.27
N LEU A 55 26.18 -2.87 1.60
CA LEU A 55 25.22 -2.23 2.53
C LEU A 55 25.45 -0.71 2.55
N GLY A 56 24.36 0.08 2.55
CA GLY A 56 24.43 1.55 2.54
C GLY A 56 25.24 2.13 3.71
N GLY A 57 25.78 3.33 3.55
CA GLY A 57 26.58 4.00 4.59
C GLY A 57 25.80 4.25 5.90
N PRO A 58 26.49 4.59 7.01
CA PRO A 58 25.86 4.86 8.29
C PRO A 58 24.81 5.98 8.16
N ALA A 59 23.74 5.88 8.96
CA ALA A 59 22.63 6.82 8.97
C ALA A 59 23.12 8.26 9.19
N SER A 60 23.21 9.06 8.13
CA SER A 60 23.56 10.50 8.22
C SER A 60 22.33 11.40 8.30
N THR A 61 21.14 10.83 8.38
CA THR A 61 19.87 11.56 8.37
C THR A 61 19.02 10.98 9.48
N GLY A 62 18.52 11.83 10.39
CA GLY A 62 17.54 11.46 11.41
C GLY A 62 16.23 10.92 10.79
N PRO A 63 15.07 11.00 11.47
CA PRO A 63 13.85 10.30 11.07
C PRO A 63 13.15 10.89 9.80
N GLY A 64 13.90 11.53 8.89
CA GLY A 64 13.49 12.11 7.61
C GLY A 64 13.14 11.08 6.53
N ASP A 65 13.36 11.44 5.26
CA ASP A 65 13.02 10.61 4.10
C ASP A 65 13.74 9.26 4.09
N ILE A 66 13.15 8.27 3.41
CA ILE A 66 13.78 6.96 3.19
C ILE A 66 15.01 7.18 2.28
N PRO A 67 16.25 6.89 2.72
CA PRO A 67 17.43 7.07 1.90
C PRO A 67 17.38 6.24 0.61
N SER A 68 17.96 6.74 -0.47
CA SER A 68 17.91 6.09 -1.80
C SER A 68 18.57 4.71 -1.86
N TYR A 69 19.49 4.42 -0.93
CA TYR A 69 20.13 3.11 -0.82
C TYR A 69 19.26 2.06 -0.11
N VAL A 70 18.22 2.48 0.61
CA VAL A 70 17.32 1.57 1.30
C VAL A 70 16.49 0.82 0.27
N ARG A 71 16.48 -0.51 0.37
CA ARG A 71 15.70 -1.36 -0.54
C ARG A 71 14.22 -0.98 -0.41
N PRO A 72 13.49 -0.78 -1.53
CA PRO A 72 12.07 -0.48 -1.49
C PRO A 72 11.29 -1.53 -0.68
N ARG A 73 10.30 -1.09 0.11
CA ARG A 73 9.49 -1.95 0.99
C ARG A 73 9.02 -3.25 0.30
N ARG A 74 8.52 -3.14 -0.93
CA ARG A 74 8.01 -4.28 -1.72
C ARG A 74 9.10 -5.32 -1.92
N GLU A 75 10.29 -4.90 -2.35
CA GLU A 75 11.43 -5.79 -2.61
C GLU A 75 12.01 -6.37 -1.31
N ALA A 76 12.07 -5.57 -0.25
CA ALA A 76 12.53 -6.03 1.06
C ALA A 76 11.63 -7.15 1.62
N LEU A 77 10.31 -6.98 1.54
CA LEU A 77 9.35 -8.00 1.96
C LEU A 77 9.37 -9.22 1.04
N ALA A 78 9.50 -9.03 -0.28
CA ALA A 78 9.63 -10.15 -1.21
C ALA A 78 10.88 -10.99 -0.93
N LEU A 79 12.01 -10.35 -0.63
CA LEU A 79 13.24 -11.05 -0.23
C LEU A 79 13.03 -11.83 1.07
N ALA A 80 12.45 -11.20 2.09
CA ALA A 80 12.16 -11.86 3.36
C ALA A 80 11.27 -13.11 3.15
N VAL A 81 10.20 -12.97 2.36
CA VAL A 81 9.27 -14.07 1.99
C VAL A 81 10.01 -15.18 1.26
N SER A 82 10.92 -14.85 0.34
CA SER A 82 11.73 -15.86 -0.36
C SER A 82 12.58 -16.69 0.61
N TYR A 83 13.14 -16.09 1.67
CA TYR A 83 13.95 -16.82 2.65
C TYR A 83 13.10 -17.80 3.47
N ALA A 84 11.88 -17.41 3.82
CA ALA A 84 10.92 -18.29 4.49
C ALA A 84 10.48 -19.44 3.57
N ARG A 85 10.19 -19.15 2.30
CA ARG A 85 9.80 -20.16 1.30
C ARG A 85 10.91 -21.17 1.02
N ASP A 86 12.16 -20.72 0.97
CA ASP A 86 13.34 -21.58 0.79
C ASP A 86 13.62 -22.47 2.02
N GLY A 87 12.93 -22.26 3.14
CA GLY A 87 13.12 -23.02 4.37
C GLY A 87 14.52 -22.82 4.98
N ARG A 88 15.12 -21.65 4.76
CA ARG A 88 16.48 -21.36 5.24
C ARG A 88 16.54 -21.46 6.76
N THR A 89 17.73 -21.81 7.25
CA THR A 89 18.03 -21.82 8.69
C THR A 89 18.91 -20.62 9.01
N VAL A 90 18.78 -20.11 10.22
CA VAL A 90 19.59 -19.02 10.72
C VAL A 90 19.87 -19.25 12.20
N THR A 91 21.08 -18.91 12.62
CA THR A 91 21.46 -19.01 14.02
C THR A 91 20.55 -18.10 14.86
N PRO A 92 19.95 -18.61 15.95
CA PRO A 92 19.19 -17.77 16.87
C PRO A 92 20.01 -16.56 17.34
N GLY A 93 19.35 -15.40 17.47
CA GLY A 93 20.01 -14.13 17.85
C GLY A 93 20.42 -13.24 16.67
N TYR A 94 20.40 -13.74 15.43
CA TYR A 94 20.72 -12.94 14.24
C TYR A 94 19.53 -12.16 13.65
N CYS A 95 18.40 -12.08 14.35
CA CYS A 95 17.17 -11.46 13.84
C CYS A 95 17.35 -10.01 13.37
N LEU A 96 18.19 -9.22 14.06
CA LEU A 96 18.53 -7.86 13.63
C LEU A 96 19.38 -7.85 12.36
N ARG A 97 20.37 -8.74 12.24
CA ARG A 97 21.21 -8.87 11.04
C ARG A 97 20.35 -9.17 9.81
N GLU A 98 19.45 -10.12 9.93
CA GLU A 98 18.58 -10.50 8.81
C GLU A 98 17.60 -9.38 8.46
N SER A 99 16.97 -8.76 9.48
CA SER A 99 16.04 -7.66 9.27
C SER A 99 16.70 -6.46 8.56
N ARG A 100 17.92 -6.07 8.95
CA ARG A 100 18.64 -4.98 8.29
C ARG A 100 19.04 -5.32 6.85
N GLN A 101 19.41 -6.57 6.58
CA GLN A 101 19.76 -7.04 5.24
C GLN A 101 18.58 -6.98 4.27
N TYR A 102 17.34 -7.23 4.72
CA TYR A 102 16.15 -7.08 3.89
C TYR A 102 15.97 -5.66 3.38
N PHE A 103 16.33 -4.66 4.17
CA PHE A 103 16.16 -3.25 3.81
C PHE A 103 17.45 -2.59 3.29
N ASN A 104 18.54 -3.35 3.14
CA ASN A 104 19.86 -2.82 2.77
C ASN A 104 20.39 -1.76 3.78
N VAL A 105 20.17 -2.00 5.07
CA VAL A 105 20.57 -1.11 6.17
C VAL A 105 21.85 -1.59 6.84
N ALA A 106 22.77 -0.67 7.12
CA ALA A 106 24.03 -0.93 7.79
C ALA A 106 23.84 -1.47 9.22
N ALA A 107 24.88 -2.11 9.76
CA ALA A 107 24.94 -2.37 11.19
C ALA A 107 25.12 -1.05 11.96
N LEU A 108 24.37 -0.87 13.04
CA LEU A 108 24.55 0.23 14.00
C LEU A 108 24.48 -0.33 15.42
N TYR A 109 23.40 -1.05 15.72
CA TYR A 109 23.20 -1.69 17.00
C TYR A 109 23.54 -3.19 16.95
N ALA A 110 24.06 -3.70 18.06
CA ALA A 110 24.38 -5.12 18.22
C ALA A 110 23.16 -6.00 18.48
N ALA A 111 22.03 -5.42 18.93
CA ALA A 111 20.85 -6.15 19.37
C ALA A 111 19.54 -5.45 19.01
N ALA A 112 18.47 -6.23 18.82
CA ALA A 112 17.14 -5.71 18.47
C ALA A 112 16.60 -4.74 19.53
N LYS A 113 16.83 -5.03 20.82
CA LYS A 113 16.45 -4.16 21.94
C LYS A 113 17.11 -2.78 21.88
N LEU A 114 18.37 -2.72 21.42
CA LEU A 114 19.08 -1.45 21.25
C LEU A 114 18.55 -0.68 20.04
N SER A 115 18.23 -1.37 18.94
CA SER A 115 17.55 -0.74 17.79
C SER A 115 16.16 -0.21 18.15
N LEU A 116 15.43 -0.89 19.05
CA LEU A 116 14.19 -0.36 19.61
C LEU A 116 14.44 0.88 20.46
N ALA A 117 15.47 0.89 21.31
CA ALA A 117 15.84 2.06 22.11
C ALA A 117 16.16 3.28 21.23
N GLY A 118 16.92 3.10 20.15
CA GLY A 118 17.16 4.16 19.15
C GLY A 118 15.85 4.70 18.54
N ALA A 119 14.94 3.80 18.12
CA ALA A 119 13.62 4.20 17.62
C ALA A 119 12.76 4.94 18.67
N GLN A 120 12.91 4.61 19.96
CA GLN A 120 12.26 5.29 21.07
C GLN A 120 12.85 6.69 21.31
N GLU A 121 14.18 6.83 21.29
CA GLU A 121 14.88 8.11 21.40
C GLU A 121 14.52 9.06 20.26
N LEU A 122 14.32 8.52 19.06
CA LEU A 122 13.83 9.25 17.89
C LEU A 122 12.34 9.62 17.97
N GLY A 123 11.59 9.10 18.96
CA GLY A 123 10.15 9.34 19.12
C GLY A 123 9.28 8.71 18.03
N VAL A 124 9.77 7.67 17.34
CA VAL A 124 9.07 7.00 16.22
C VAL A 124 8.62 5.58 16.54
N ALA A 125 8.92 5.07 17.75
CA ALA A 125 8.43 3.79 18.22
C ALA A 125 6.99 3.90 18.75
N HIS A 126 6.14 2.98 18.31
CA HIS A 126 4.73 2.90 18.69
C HIS A 126 4.49 1.62 19.49
N ARG A 127 4.17 1.77 20.78
CA ARG A 127 3.85 0.63 21.65
C ARG A 127 2.59 -0.09 21.16
N VAL A 128 2.62 -1.42 21.19
CA VAL A 128 1.49 -2.27 20.79
C VAL A 128 1.14 -3.21 21.93
N ALA A 129 -0.15 -3.31 22.25
CA ALA A 129 -0.62 -4.36 23.16
C ALA A 129 -0.45 -5.73 22.49
N ILE A 130 -0.05 -6.75 23.25
CA ILE A 130 0.12 -8.11 22.73
C ILE A 130 -1.26 -8.79 22.69
N THR A 131 -2.10 -8.36 21.75
CA THR A 131 -3.44 -8.91 21.50
C THR A 131 -3.73 -8.94 20.01
N SER A 132 -4.59 -9.87 19.58
CA SER A 132 -4.92 -10.09 18.17
C SER A 132 -5.35 -8.80 17.45
N ASP A 133 -6.21 -8.01 18.07
CA ASP A 133 -6.74 -6.77 17.48
C ASP A 133 -5.68 -5.66 17.38
N ALA A 134 -4.77 -5.62 18.34
CA ALA A 134 -3.72 -4.62 18.35
C ALA A 134 -2.63 -4.94 17.31
N VAL A 135 -2.25 -6.21 17.17
CA VAL A 135 -1.27 -6.63 16.17
C VAL A 135 -1.80 -6.48 14.75
N ALA A 136 -3.10 -6.69 14.53
CA ALA A 136 -3.73 -6.48 13.23
C ALA A 136 -3.59 -5.04 12.69
N ARG A 137 -3.39 -4.06 13.59
CA ARG A 137 -3.21 -2.64 13.22
C ARG A 137 -1.77 -2.26 12.89
N ILE A 138 -0.81 -3.19 13.04
CA ILE A 138 0.59 -2.92 12.70
C ILE A 138 0.71 -2.76 11.18
N PRO A 139 1.28 -1.67 10.66
CA PRO A 139 1.37 -1.46 9.23
C PRO A 139 2.26 -2.49 8.53
N ARG A 140 1.85 -2.94 7.34
CA ARG A 140 2.68 -3.77 6.46
C ARG A 140 3.99 -3.04 6.10
N GLY A 141 5.10 -3.73 6.30
CA GLY A 141 6.47 -3.24 6.09
C GLY A 141 7.04 -2.40 7.24
N ALA A 142 6.29 -2.13 8.29
CA ALA A 142 6.86 -1.61 9.53
C ALA A 142 7.75 -2.67 10.19
N ILE A 143 8.68 -2.23 11.04
CA ILE A 143 9.52 -3.12 11.82
C ILE A 143 8.87 -3.36 13.17
N VAL A 144 8.66 -4.62 13.53
CA VAL A 144 8.11 -5.03 14.83
C VAL A 144 9.25 -5.46 15.72
N TYR A 145 9.23 -4.98 16.95
CA TYR A 145 10.20 -5.27 17.99
C TYR A 145 9.50 -5.93 19.16
N TRP A 146 10.16 -6.90 19.78
CA TRP A 146 9.74 -7.51 21.03
C TRP A 146 10.84 -7.43 22.07
N THR A 147 10.44 -7.20 23.31
CA THR A 147 11.31 -7.21 24.49
C THR A 147 10.62 -7.96 25.62
N GLY A 148 11.43 -8.48 26.55
CA GLY A 148 10.93 -9.17 27.72
C GLY A 148 12.05 -9.41 28.73
N PRO A 149 11.70 -9.73 29.99
CA PRO A 149 12.68 -9.96 31.04
C PRO A 149 13.59 -11.16 30.74
N LEU A 150 13.09 -12.15 29.98
CA LEU A 150 13.83 -13.34 29.58
C LEU A 150 14.64 -13.15 28.27
N SER A 151 14.55 -11.98 27.64
CA SER A 151 15.20 -11.71 26.35
C SER A 151 16.32 -10.69 26.52
N GLN A 152 17.57 -11.18 26.47
CA GLN A 152 18.75 -10.32 26.56
C GLN A 152 18.86 -9.37 25.36
N TYR A 153 18.58 -9.86 24.15
CA TYR A 153 18.81 -9.14 22.90
C TYR A 153 17.54 -8.54 22.27
N GLY A 154 16.36 -8.94 22.74
CA GLY A 154 15.10 -8.63 22.07
C GLY A 154 14.90 -9.44 20.78
N HIS A 155 13.79 -9.20 20.09
CA HIS A 155 13.53 -9.75 18.76
C HIS A 155 13.03 -8.67 17.80
N ILE A 156 13.22 -8.90 16.51
CA ILE A 156 12.83 -7.97 15.45
C ILE A 156 12.41 -8.74 14.20
N ALA A 157 11.36 -8.27 13.55
CA ALA A 157 10.87 -8.83 12.30
C ALA A 157 10.12 -7.77 11.47
N PRO A 158 10.16 -7.83 10.12
CA PRO A 158 9.28 -7.04 9.28
C PRO A 158 7.82 -7.52 9.38
N SER A 159 6.89 -6.57 9.48
CA SER A 159 5.46 -6.81 9.41
C SER A 159 5.01 -7.12 7.98
N LEU A 160 4.18 -8.14 7.83
CA LEU A 160 3.49 -8.47 6.59
C LEU A 160 2.10 -7.81 6.50
N GLY A 161 1.67 -7.10 7.55
CA GLY A 161 0.29 -6.61 7.71
C GLY A 161 -0.59 -7.62 8.45
N ASP A 162 -1.77 -7.18 8.88
CA ASP A 162 -2.81 -8.02 9.50
C ASP A 162 -2.32 -8.88 10.68
N GLY A 163 -1.35 -8.37 11.43
CA GLY A 163 -0.77 -9.04 12.59
C GLY A 163 0.27 -10.11 12.26
N MET A 164 0.58 -10.33 10.98
CA MET A 164 1.59 -11.28 10.53
C MET A 164 2.96 -10.62 10.45
N VAL A 165 4.01 -11.38 10.78
CA VAL A 165 5.41 -10.98 10.69
C VAL A 165 6.24 -12.09 10.06
N LEU A 166 7.40 -11.74 9.51
CA LEU A 166 8.37 -12.71 9.04
C LEU A 166 9.52 -12.82 10.03
N SER A 167 9.44 -13.83 10.89
CA SER A 167 10.44 -14.09 11.91
C SER A 167 11.59 -14.92 11.32
N THR A 168 12.77 -14.70 11.85
CA THR A 168 13.96 -15.53 11.62
C THR A 168 14.13 -16.63 12.67
N ASP A 169 13.18 -16.70 13.60
CA ASP A 169 13.15 -17.65 14.71
C ASP A 169 11.74 -18.25 14.80
N TRP A 170 11.18 -18.70 13.66
CA TRP A 170 9.88 -19.38 13.61
C TRP A 170 9.79 -20.45 12.51
N PRO A 171 9.75 -21.75 12.86
CA PRO A 171 10.11 -22.31 14.16
C PRO A 171 11.57 -21.98 14.50
N ARG A 172 12.01 -22.26 15.75
CA ARG A 172 13.32 -21.82 16.26
C ARG A 172 14.46 -22.05 15.26
N GLY A 173 15.25 -21.01 15.00
CA GLY A 173 16.39 -21.02 14.07
C GLY A 173 16.02 -21.13 12.58
N ARG A 174 14.77 -20.79 12.20
CA ARG A 174 14.30 -20.81 10.80
C ARG A 174 13.52 -19.55 10.44
N TYR A 175 13.59 -19.21 9.17
CA TYR A 175 12.73 -18.17 8.61
C TYR A 175 11.31 -18.71 8.47
N GLY A 176 10.34 -17.98 8.98
CA GLY A 176 8.96 -18.34 8.83
C GLY A 176 7.99 -17.23 9.19
N LYS A 177 6.77 -17.43 8.74
CA LYS A 177 5.65 -16.51 8.93
C LYS A 177 4.88 -16.91 10.18
N VAL A 178 4.52 -15.92 10.98
CA VAL A 178 3.81 -16.13 12.25
C VAL A 178 3.04 -14.89 12.61
N ARG A 179 1.99 -15.05 13.41
CA ARG A 179 1.35 -13.89 14.04
C ARG A 179 2.25 -13.31 15.13
N ALA A 180 2.29 -11.99 15.21
CA ALA A 180 3.16 -11.26 16.15
C ALA A 180 2.86 -11.56 17.62
N ASP A 181 1.59 -11.79 17.96
CA ASP A 181 1.13 -12.17 19.30
C ASP A 181 1.48 -13.62 19.66
N VAL A 182 1.34 -14.54 18.71
CA VAL A 182 1.73 -15.95 18.86
C VAL A 182 3.24 -16.07 19.10
N LEU A 183 4.04 -15.34 18.32
CA LEU A 183 5.50 -15.29 18.48
C LEU A 183 5.88 -14.74 19.86
N ALA A 184 5.19 -13.69 20.31
CA ALA A 184 5.42 -13.10 21.63
C ALA A 184 5.15 -14.09 22.77
N ALA A 185 4.03 -14.82 22.69
CA ALA A 185 3.67 -15.83 23.67
C ALA A 185 4.68 -16.99 23.70
N ALA A 186 5.07 -17.51 22.54
CA ALA A 186 5.99 -18.64 22.44
C ALA A 186 7.39 -18.35 23.00
N TRP A 187 7.86 -17.10 22.90
CA TRP A 187 9.19 -16.70 23.36
C TRP A 187 9.19 -15.90 24.67
N GLY A 188 8.04 -15.77 25.34
CA GLY A 188 7.94 -15.08 26.63
C GLY A 188 8.21 -13.57 26.57
N TYR A 189 7.90 -12.92 25.45
CA TYR A 189 8.00 -11.46 25.33
C TYR A 189 6.82 -10.77 26.02
N THR A 190 7.12 -9.73 26.81
CA THR A 190 6.12 -9.00 27.59
C THR A 190 5.81 -7.62 27.00
N GLU A 191 6.64 -7.18 26.05
CA GLU A 191 6.54 -5.88 25.42
C GLU A 191 6.71 -5.99 23.92
N MET A 192 5.98 -5.14 23.20
CA MET A 192 6.04 -5.07 21.76
C MET A 192 5.83 -3.63 21.29
N ALA A 193 6.56 -3.27 20.24
CA ALA A 193 6.41 -1.99 19.56
C ALA A 193 6.61 -2.20 18.06
N TRP A 194 6.09 -1.28 17.25
CA TRP A 194 6.53 -1.15 15.87
C TRP A 194 7.17 0.21 15.64
N ALA A 195 8.12 0.29 14.72
CA ALA A 195 8.74 1.54 14.30
C ALA A 195 8.90 1.58 12.77
N PRO A 196 8.96 2.78 12.19
CA PRO A 196 9.26 2.96 10.77
C PRO A 196 10.76 2.81 10.46
N THR A 197 11.59 2.53 11.48
CA THR A 197 13.04 2.53 11.41
C THR A 197 13.63 1.19 11.86
N VAL A 198 14.80 0.87 11.32
CA VAL A 198 15.73 -0.15 11.82
C VAL A 198 17.11 0.49 11.86
N ASN A 199 17.85 0.36 12.98
CA ASN A 199 19.15 1.02 13.15
C ASN A 199 19.12 2.51 12.78
N ASP A 200 18.12 3.23 13.29
CA ASP A 200 17.85 4.66 13.04
C ASP A 200 17.58 5.06 11.58
N VAL A 201 17.61 4.13 10.64
CA VAL A 201 17.29 4.37 9.23
C VAL A 201 15.82 4.14 8.98
N ARG A 202 15.13 5.12 8.38
CA ARG A 202 13.72 4.97 7.99
C ARG A 202 13.60 3.98 6.82
N VAL A 203 12.82 2.93 7.02
CA VAL A 203 12.53 1.89 6.02
C VAL A 203 11.05 1.82 5.64
N TRP A 204 10.20 2.50 6.42
CA TRP A 204 8.77 2.56 6.18
C TRP A 204 8.23 3.99 6.29
N ARG A 205 7.25 4.28 5.44
CA ARG A 205 6.39 5.46 5.52
C ARG A 205 4.93 5.04 5.36
N PRO A 206 3.98 5.74 5.98
CA PRO A 206 2.58 5.57 5.64
C PRO A 206 2.43 5.67 4.13
N ASN A 207 1.63 4.78 3.52
CA ASN A 207 1.22 5.02 2.15
C ASN A 207 0.60 6.41 2.14
N ALA A 208 1.12 7.31 1.30
CA ALA A 208 0.45 8.58 1.07
C ALA A 208 -1.00 8.22 0.75
N GLN A 209 -1.95 8.72 1.56
CA GLN A 209 -3.35 8.58 1.21
C GLN A 209 -3.45 9.12 -0.21
N LYS A 210 -3.69 8.23 -1.18
CA LYS A 210 -3.86 8.62 -2.56
C LYS A 210 -4.98 9.66 -2.49
N ALA A 211 -4.65 10.92 -2.74
CA ALA A 211 -5.62 12.00 -2.61
C ALA A 211 -6.88 11.51 -3.30
N ALA A 212 -7.99 11.44 -2.56
CA ALA A 212 -9.22 10.85 -3.06
C ALA A 212 -9.45 11.44 -4.45
N SER A 213 -9.35 10.60 -5.49
CA SER A 213 -9.43 11.11 -6.85
C SER A 213 -10.75 11.85 -6.96
N THR A 214 -10.72 13.12 -7.37
CA THR A 214 -11.94 13.92 -7.51
C THR A 214 -12.98 13.07 -8.25
N PRO A 215 -14.16 12.82 -7.66
CA PRO A 215 -15.17 11.97 -8.27
C PRO A 215 -15.39 12.37 -9.73
N LEU A 216 -15.49 11.39 -10.63
CA LEU A 216 -15.78 11.61 -12.04
C LEU A 216 -17.00 12.54 -12.21
N ILE A 217 -18.03 12.38 -11.38
CA ILE A 217 -19.22 13.24 -11.43
C ILE A 217 -18.88 14.72 -11.14
N SER A 218 -18.02 14.99 -10.16
CA SER A 218 -17.56 16.35 -9.85
C SER A 218 -16.78 16.93 -11.03
N ARG A 219 -15.97 16.11 -11.71
CA ARG A 219 -15.22 16.53 -12.89
C ARG A 219 -16.11 16.83 -14.09
N VAL A 220 -17.19 16.06 -14.28
CA VAL A 220 -18.23 16.34 -15.29
C VAL A 220 -18.88 17.69 -15.00
N LEU A 221 -19.33 17.91 -13.76
CA LEU A 221 -19.98 19.18 -13.37
C LEU A 221 -19.06 20.39 -13.57
N THR A 222 -17.77 20.27 -13.22
CA THR A 222 -16.79 21.33 -13.49
C THR A 222 -16.59 21.54 -15.00
N ALA A 223 -16.51 20.49 -15.80
CA ALA A 223 -16.37 20.62 -17.25
C ALA A 223 -17.58 21.32 -17.88
N LEU A 224 -18.80 21.04 -17.40
CA LEU A 224 -20.02 21.72 -17.83
C LEU A 224 -20.04 23.18 -17.38
N ALA A 225 -19.66 23.48 -16.13
CA ALA A 225 -19.61 24.85 -15.60
C ALA A 225 -18.59 25.72 -16.34
N ASP A 226 -17.48 25.13 -16.80
CA ASP A 226 -16.44 25.81 -17.58
C ASP A 226 -16.74 25.88 -19.09
N ASP A 227 -17.94 25.49 -19.53
CA ASP A 227 -18.36 25.45 -20.94
C ASP A 227 -17.42 24.59 -21.83
N ARG A 228 -17.04 23.40 -21.33
CA ARG A 228 -16.20 22.43 -22.04
C ARG A 228 -16.99 21.16 -22.39
N PRO A 229 -17.94 21.22 -23.35
CA PRO A 229 -18.87 20.13 -23.62
C PRO A 229 -18.18 18.83 -24.07
N ALA A 230 -17.18 18.90 -24.96
CA ALA A 230 -16.45 17.70 -25.39
C ALA A 230 -15.74 16.97 -24.23
N LYS A 231 -15.21 17.72 -23.27
CA LYS A 231 -14.59 17.15 -22.07
C LYS A 231 -15.64 16.56 -21.13
N ALA A 232 -16.78 17.22 -20.98
CA ALA A 232 -17.90 16.71 -20.19
C ALA A 232 -18.44 15.40 -20.77
N GLN A 233 -18.59 15.32 -22.10
CA GLN A 233 -19.04 14.12 -22.81
C GLN A 233 -18.07 12.95 -22.62
N ALA A 234 -16.76 13.14 -22.84
CA ALA A 234 -15.77 12.08 -22.62
C ALA A 234 -15.72 11.59 -21.16
N LEU A 235 -15.97 12.47 -20.19
CA LEU A 235 -16.07 12.10 -18.78
C LEU A 235 -17.37 11.36 -18.45
N LEU A 236 -18.48 11.73 -19.11
CA LEU A 236 -19.77 11.04 -19.00
C LEU A 236 -19.72 9.63 -19.59
N GLU A 237 -19.02 9.42 -20.70
CA GLU A 237 -18.79 8.09 -21.29
C GLU A 237 -18.08 7.17 -20.29
N ARG A 238 -16.96 7.65 -19.72
CA ARG A 238 -16.26 6.92 -18.65
C ARG A 238 -17.16 6.65 -17.44
N LEU A 239 -17.96 7.62 -17.03
CA LEU A 239 -18.92 7.46 -15.93
C LEU A 239 -20.02 6.43 -16.24
N ALA A 240 -20.44 6.32 -17.50
CA ALA A 240 -21.44 5.36 -17.97
C ALA A 240 -20.90 3.91 -18.06
N GLU A 241 -19.59 3.76 -18.24
CA GLU A 241 -18.87 2.48 -18.30
C GLU A 241 -18.43 2.00 -16.93
N ASP A 242 -17.74 2.85 -16.16
CA ASP A 242 -17.07 2.48 -14.91
C ASP A 242 -17.97 2.70 -13.69
N GLY A 243 -18.84 3.73 -13.73
CA GLY A 243 -19.54 4.23 -12.56
C GLY A 243 -18.63 5.09 -11.68
N ASP A 244 -19.15 5.58 -10.55
CA ASP A 244 -18.39 6.42 -9.62
C ASP A 244 -19.00 6.39 -8.21
N GLY A 245 -18.15 6.60 -7.21
CA GLY A 245 -18.52 6.64 -5.79
C GLY A 245 -19.22 5.38 -5.25
N ASP A 246 -19.97 5.57 -4.16
CA ASP A 246 -20.62 4.48 -3.41
C ASP A 246 -21.85 3.89 -4.12
N ARG A 247 -22.30 4.52 -5.21
CA ARG A 247 -23.50 4.10 -5.97
C ARG A 247 -23.23 4.04 -7.47
N PRO A 248 -22.32 3.14 -7.92
CA PRO A 248 -21.85 3.09 -9.30
C PRO A 248 -22.98 2.81 -10.30
N ARG A 249 -24.00 2.03 -9.93
CA ARG A 249 -25.15 1.73 -10.81
C ARG A 249 -26.03 2.96 -11.06
N GLU A 250 -26.28 3.77 -10.04
CA GLU A 250 -27.04 5.02 -10.17
C GLU A 250 -26.26 6.03 -11.02
N ALA A 251 -24.96 6.15 -10.76
CA ALA A 251 -24.05 7.01 -11.54
C ALA A 251 -24.05 6.63 -13.03
N LYS A 252 -23.91 5.34 -13.36
CA LYS A 252 -23.99 4.85 -14.75
C LYS A 252 -25.30 5.20 -15.42
N ARG A 253 -26.43 4.99 -14.72
CA ARG A 253 -27.76 5.27 -15.26
C ARG A 253 -27.98 6.77 -15.50
N ALA A 254 -27.49 7.62 -14.59
CA ALA A 254 -27.55 9.06 -14.75
C ALA A 254 -26.68 9.52 -15.94
N ALA A 255 -25.46 9.01 -16.05
CA ALA A 255 -24.54 9.35 -17.14
C ALA A 255 -25.10 9.03 -18.52
N ARG A 256 -25.70 7.84 -18.70
CA ARG A 256 -26.35 7.44 -19.96
C ARG A 256 -27.51 8.35 -20.36
N LYS A 257 -28.31 8.81 -19.38
CA LYS A 257 -29.39 9.76 -19.64
C LYS A 257 -28.86 11.12 -20.09
N LEU A 258 -27.75 11.57 -19.50
CA LEU A 258 -27.11 12.83 -19.89
C LEU A 258 -26.49 12.74 -21.28
N LEU A 259 -25.82 11.64 -21.62
CA LEU A 259 -25.31 11.42 -22.99
C LEU A 259 -26.44 11.47 -24.03
N LEU A 260 -27.57 10.81 -23.76
CA LEU A 260 -28.74 10.90 -24.63
C LEU A 260 -29.24 12.35 -24.79
N ALA A 261 -29.17 13.16 -23.74
CA ALA A 261 -29.56 14.56 -23.81
C ALA A 261 -28.58 15.41 -24.64
N PHE A 262 -27.29 15.07 -24.65
CA PHE A 262 -26.29 15.68 -25.54
C PHE A 262 -26.61 15.37 -27.00
N ASP A 263 -26.83 14.10 -27.33
CA ASP A 263 -27.16 13.67 -28.70
C ASP A 263 -28.42 14.38 -29.22
N LEU A 264 -29.48 14.45 -28.39
CA LEU A 264 -30.71 15.17 -28.73
C LEU A 264 -30.50 16.68 -28.93
N ASN A 265 -29.57 17.29 -28.21
CA ASN A 265 -29.29 18.71 -28.36
C ASN A 265 -28.56 19.00 -29.69
N ASP A 266 -27.68 18.11 -30.12
CA ASP A 266 -27.01 18.18 -31.42
C ASP A 266 -28.03 18.02 -32.56
N ASP A 267 -28.94 17.04 -32.47
CA ASP A 267 -30.04 16.88 -33.43
C ASP A 267 -30.92 18.14 -33.53
N ILE A 268 -31.22 18.78 -32.39
CA ILE A 268 -31.99 20.03 -32.36
C ILE A 268 -31.21 21.17 -33.04
N ALA A 269 -29.89 21.23 -32.86
CA ALA A 269 -29.04 22.24 -33.50
C ALA A 269 -29.05 22.08 -35.03
N ASP A 270 -28.94 20.85 -35.52
CA ASP A 270 -29.00 20.53 -36.96
C ASP A 270 -30.36 20.89 -37.56
N LEU A 271 -31.47 20.53 -36.89
CA LEU A 271 -32.82 20.90 -37.34
C LEU A 271 -33.03 22.43 -37.39
N ARG A 272 -32.45 23.18 -36.43
CA ARG A 272 -32.51 24.65 -36.44
C ARG A 272 -31.76 25.23 -37.64
N ALA A 273 -30.61 24.66 -37.99
CA ALA A 273 -29.85 25.06 -39.16
C ALA A 273 -30.64 24.78 -40.46
N GLU A 274 -31.26 23.60 -40.58
CA GLU A 274 -32.10 23.25 -41.73
C GLU A 274 -33.31 24.20 -41.86
N ILE A 275 -34.03 24.48 -40.78
CA ILE A 275 -35.15 25.42 -40.77
C ILE A 275 -34.68 26.81 -41.25
N SER A 276 -33.50 27.25 -40.82
CA SER A 276 -32.93 28.53 -41.23
C SER A 276 -32.62 28.57 -42.73
N ASP A 277 -32.05 27.51 -43.29
CA ASP A 277 -31.81 27.38 -44.74
C ASP A 277 -33.14 27.37 -45.53
N LEU A 278 -34.13 26.60 -45.08
CA LEU A 278 -35.45 26.56 -45.71
C LEU A 278 -36.15 27.93 -45.69
N GLN A 279 -36.05 28.67 -44.59
CA GLN A 279 -36.55 30.04 -44.50
C GLN A 279 -35.84 30.97 -45.49
N THR A 280 -34.52 30.82 -45.65
CA THR A 280 -33.72 31.59 -46.60
C THR A 280 -34.13 31.30 -48.04
N ARG A 281 -34.28 30.02 -48.42
CA ARG A 281 -34.76 29.60 -49.74
C ARG A 281 -36.17 30.11 -50.03
N ARG A 282 -37.10 29.99 -49.07
CA ARG A 282 -38.46 30.53 -49.18
C ARG A 282 -38.46 32.04 -49.44
N ASN A 283 -37.63 32.78 -48.72
CA ASN A 283 -37.52 34.23 -48.87
C ASN A 283 -36.91 34.63 -50.22
N ALA A 284 -35.99 33.83 -50.78
CA ALA A 284 -35.47 34.03 -52.13
C ALA A 284 -36.55 33.79 -53.20
N LEU A 285 -37.30 32.70 -53.09
CA LEU A 285 -38.40 32.39 -54.02
C LEU A 285 -39.49 33.47 -54.01
N ARG A 286 -39.86 33.99 -52.83
CA ARG A 286 -40.83 35.10 -52.72
C ARG A 286 -40.37 36.37 -53.44
N ARG A 287 -39.07 36.70 -53.35
CA ARG A 287 -38.49 37.85 -54.04
C ARG A 287 -38.50 37.66 -55.55
N ASN A 288 -38.11 36.49 -56.04
CA ASN A 288 -38.03 36.20 -57.48
C ASN A 288 -39.43 36.04 -58.12
N GLY A 289 -40.36 35.36 -57.45
CA GLY A 289 -41.75 35.22 -57.92
C GLY A 289 -42.49 36.57 -57.98
N GLY A 290 -42.21 37.47 -57.03
CA GLY A 290 -42.72 38.85 -57.07
C GLY A 290 -42.20 39.67 -58.24
N GLN A 291 -40.95 39.43 -58.68
CA GLN A 291 -40.39 40.06 -59.88
C GLN A 291 -41.05 39.52 -61.16
N SER A 292 -41.28 38.20 -61.25
CA SER A 292 -41.96 37.59 -62.41
C SER A 292 -43.37 38.15 -62.60
N LEU A 293 -44.13 38.34 -61.52
CA LEU A 293 -45.48 38.91 -61.60
C LEU A 293 -45.51 40.41 -61.91
N ARG A 294 -44.48 41.17 -61.54
CA ARG A 294 -44.36 42.58 -61.95
C ARG A 294 -44.07 42.71 -63.44
N ASN A 295 -43.22 41.84 -63.98
CA ASN A 295 -42.91 41.85 -65.42
C ASN A 295 -44.13 41.50 -66.29
N LEU A 296 -45.04 40.66 -65.77
CA LEU A 296 -46.31 40.32 -66.43
C LEU A 296 -47.36 41.44 -66.43
N LYS A 297 -47.24 42.47 -65.58
CA LYS A 297 -48.18 43.62 -65.56
C LYS A 297 -47.75 44.79 -66.43
N VAL A 298 -46.52 44.76 -66.98
CA VAL A 298 -45.93 45.84 -67.78
C VAL A 298 -45.91 45.50 -69.28
N ALA A 299 -46.23 44.26 -69.64
CA ALA A 299 -46.48 43.81 -71.01
C ALA A 299 -47.98 43.88 -71.33
#